data_AF-A0A2D4FSV6-F1
#
_entry.id   AF-A0A2D4FSV6-F1
#
_cell.length_a   1.000
_cell.length_b   1.000
_cell.length_c   1.000
_cell.angle_alpha   90.00
_cell.angle_beta   90.00
_cell.angle_gamma   90.00
#
_symmetry.space_group_name_H-M   'P 1'
#
loop_
_entity.id
_entity.type
_entity.pdbx_description
1 polymer ?
#
loop_
_entity_poly.entity_id
_entity_poly.type
_entity_poly.pdbx_seq_one_letter_code
_entity_poly.pdbx_strand_id
1 'polypeptide(L)'
;RLFACRRVTPATQHSSQPRRPQPQDAQPAGTMPKTISVRVTTMDAELEFAIQPNTTGKQLFDQVVKTIGLREVWFFGLQYQDTKGFSTWLKLNKKVTAQDVRKESPLLFKFRAKFYPEDVAEELIQDITQRLFFLQVKEAILNDDIYCPPETAVLLASYAVQSKYGDFNKEVHKPGYLTTDKLLPQRVLEQHKLNKDQWEERIQVWHEEHRGMLREDAILEYLKIAQDLEMYGVNYFSIKNKKGSELWLGVDALGLNIYEQNDRLTPKIGFPWSEIRN
;
A
#
# COMPACT_ATOMS: atom_id res chain seq x y z
N ARG A 1 85.69 -27.35 25.64
CA ARG A 1 86.78 -27.66 24.67
C ARG A 1 86.10 -27.76 23.31
N LEU A 2 86.29 -26.91 22.30
CA LEU A 2 87.40 -26.04 21.94
C LEU A 2 86.87 -24.69 21.45
N PHE A 3 87.60 -23.64 21.85
CA PHE A 3 87.67 -22.34 21.20
C PHE A 3 88.49 -22.44 19.90
N ALA A 4 88.37 -21.38 19.08
CA ALA A 4 89.29 -20.87 18.04
C ALA A 4 88.66 -20.88 16.63
N CYS A 5 88.82 -19.90 15.75
CA CYS A 5 89.56 -18.64 15.82
C CYS A 5 89.01 -17.68 14.76
N ARG A 6 89.17 -16.37 15.02
CA ARG A 6 88.87 -15.25 14.12
C ARG A 6 89.61 -15.33 12.78
N ARG A 7 88.98 -14.83 11.72
CA ARG A 7 89.59 -13.84 10.82
C ARG A 7 88.60 -12.74 10.49
N VAL A 8 89.06 -11.51 10.68
CA VAL A 8 88.43 -10.22 10.38
C VAL A 8 89.31 -9.54 9.35
N THR A 9 88.71 -8.95 8.32
CA THR A 9 89.09 -7.68 7.62
C THR A 9 88.27 -7.54 6.33
N PRO A 10 88.06 -6.33 5.78
CA PRO A 10 87.37 -5.19 6.36
C PRO A 10 86.25 -4.65 5.43
N ALA A 11 85.56 -3.64 5.93
CA ALA A 11 84.38 -2.99 5.39
C ALA A 11 84.47 -2.49 3.93
N THR A 12 83.32 -2.56 3.25
CA THR A 12 82.94 -1.54 2.26
C THR A 12 81.53 -1.08 2.63
N GLN A 13 81.44 0.17 3.11
CA GLN A 13 80.19 0.83 3.40
C GLN A 13 79.47 1.16 2.10
N HIS A 14 78.24 0.67 1.92
CA HIS A 14 77.27 1.33 1.06
C HIS A 14 75.96 1.51 1.81
N SER A 15 75.74 2.78 2.17
CA SER A 15 74.48 3.45 2.49
C SER A 15 73.26 2.78 1.84
N SER A 16 72.40 2.18 2.67
CA SER A 16 71.05 1.76 2.28
C SER A 16 70.05 2.83 2.73
N GLN A 17 69.68 3.74 1.80
CA GLN A 17 68.49 4.56 1.94
C GLN A 17 67.22 3.69 1.83
N PRO A 18 66.14 3.96 2.59
CA PRO A 18 64.88 3.24 2.44
C PRO A 18 64.21 3.61 1.11
N ARG A 19 63.91 2.59 0.30
CA ARG A 19 63.17 2.75 -0.97
C ARG A 19 61.76 3.27 -0.69
N ARG A 20 61.39 4.38 -1.34
CA ARG A 20 59.99 4.81 -1.45
C ARG A 20 59.18 3.71 -2.15
N PRO A 21 57.99 3.34 -1.67
CA PRO A 21 57.12 2.44 -2.41
C PRO A 21 56.66 3.14 -3.70
N GLN A 22 56.83 2.45 -4.84
CA GLN A 22 56.23 2.85 -6.11
C GLN A 22 54.70 2.73 -6.00
N PRO A 23 53.93 3.63 -6.64
CA PRO A 23 52.48 3.50 -6.67
C PRO A 23 52.12 2.24 -7.46
N GLN A 24 51.58 1.24 -6.76
CA GLN A 24 50.95 0.10 -7.41
C GLN A 24 49.73 0.59 -8.17
N ASP A 25 49.59 0.05 -9.38
CA ASP A 25 48.52 0.33 -10.33
C ASP A 25 47.15 0.41 -9.66
N ALA A 26 46.56 1.61 -9.69
CA ALA A 26 45.16 1.80 -9.38
C ALA A 26 44.34 1.01 -10.40
N GLN A 27 43.79 -0.12 -9.96
CA GLN A 27 42.71 -0.79 -10.67
C GLN A 27 41.60 0.24 -10.95
N PRO A 28 41.04 0.31 -12.18
CA PRO A 28 39.94 1.22 -12.43
C PRO A 28 38.80 0.82 -11.49
N ALA A 29 38.39 1.76 -10.63
CA ALA A 29 37.21 1.61 -9.79
C ALA A 29 36.07 1.18 -10.70
N GLY A 30 35.66 -0.09 -10.58
CA GLY A 30 34.51 -0.60 -11.30
C GLY A 30 33.37 0.36 -11.06
N THR A 31 32.86 0.95 -12.14
CA THR A 31 31.72 1.88 -12.09
C THR A 31 30.65 1.26 -11.21
N MET A 32 30.44 1.84 -10.02
CA MET A 32 29.39 1.38 -9.12
C MET A 32 28.10 1.31 -9.93
N PRO A 33 27.36 0.19 -9.90
CA PRO A 33 26.10 0.09 -10.62
C PRO A 33 25.23 1.27 -10.23
N LYS A 34 24.80 2.07 -11.22
CA LYS A 34 23.96 3.25 -10.96
C LYS A 34 22.65 2.77 -10.33
N THR A 35 22.54 2.90 -9.02
CA THR A 35 21.35 2.53 -8.27
C THR A 35 20.24 3.51 -8.55
N ILE A 36 19.00 3.01 -8.58
CA ILE A 36 17.81 3.81 -8.81
C ILE A 36 17.08 3.88 -7.48
N SER A 37 16.80 5.11 -7.00
CA SER A 37 16.03 5.31 -5.78
C SER A 37 14.55 5.07 -6.05
N VAL A 38 13.89 4.34 -5.16
CA VAL A 38 12.48 3.94 -5.26
C VAL A 38 11.82 4.22 -3.92
N ARG A 39 10.64 4.85 -3.95
CA ARG A 39 9.77 5.02 -2.80
C ARG A 39 8.48 4.23 -3.03
N VAL A 40 8.13 3.40 -2.05
CA VAL A 40 6.90 2.63 -2.02
C VAL A 40 6.07 3.09 -0.84
N THR A 41 4.90 3.64 -1.10
CA THR A 41 3.96 4.08 -0.06
C THR A 41 2.87 3.02 0.12
N THR A 42 2.78 2.43 1.31
CA THR A 42 1.64 1.57 1.72
C THR A 42 0.46 2.47 2.13
N MET A 43 -0.50 1.95 2.89
CA MET A 43 -1.55 2.80 3.47
C MET A 43 -1.09 3.59 4.70
N ASP A 44 0.01 3.17 5.31
CA ASP A 44 0.42 3.60 6.65
C ASP A 44 1.93 3.78 6.83
N ALA A 45 2.73 3.48 5.81
CA ALA A 45 4.18 3.57 5.84
C ALA A 45 4.72 4.02 4.47
N GLU A 46 5.90 4.65 4.51
CA GLU A 46 6.72 4.91 3.32
C GLU A 46 8.01 4.12 3.43
N LEU A 47 8.36 3.41 2.37
CA LEU A 47 9.54 2.58 2.29
C LEU A 47 10.44 3.09 1.17
N GLU A 48 11.70 3.35 1.47
CA GLU A 48 12.68 3.78 0.48
C GLU A 48 13.73 2.69 0.24
N PHE A 49 13.96 2.39 -1.03
CA PHE A 49 14.89 1.35 -1.47
C PHE A 49 15.79 1.86 -2.59
N ALA A 50 16.99 1.30 -2.69
CA ALA A 50 17.84 1.43 -3.86
C ALA A 50 17.77 0.14 -4.68
N ILE A 51 17.31 0.22 -5.93
CA ILE A 51 17.23 -0.94 -6.83
C ILE A 51 18.30 -0.87 -7.92
N GLN A 52 18.66 -2.03 -8.45
CA GLN A 52 19.53 -2.13 -9.63
C GLN A 52 18.72 -1.95 -10.93
N PRO A 53 19.31 -1.44 -12.04
CA PRO A 53 18.59 -1.26 -13.30
C PRO A 53 18.01 -2.54 -13.91
N ASN A 54 18.54 -3.71 -13.53
CA ASN A 54 18.07 -5.02 -13.93
C ASN A 54 16.98 -5.61 -13.02
N THR A 55 16.60 -4.91 -11.94
CA THR A 55 15.61 -5.38 -10.96
C THR A 55 14.25 -5.59 -11.61
N THR A 56 13.67 -6.76 -11.39
CA THR A 56 12.33 -7.10 -11.86
C THR A 56 11.26 -6.55 -10.93
N GLY A 57 10.03 -6.39 -11.44
CA GLY A 57 8.89 -6.00 -10.62
C GLY A 57 8.67 -6.99 -9.47
N LYS A 58 8.90 -8.29 -9.68
CA LYS A 58 8.84 -9.31 -8.64
C LYS A 58 9.86 -9.07 -7.53
N GLN A 59 11.11 -8.75 -7.86
CA GLN A 59 12.14 -8.51 -6.85
C GLN A 59 11.81 -7.30 -5.98
N LEU A 60 11.33 -6.22 -6.59
CA LEU A 60 10.86 -5.04 -5.85
C LEU A 60 9.66 -5.38 -4.96
N PHE A 61 8.67 -6.08 -5.51
CA PHE A 61 7.48 -6.50 -4.77
C PHE A 61 7.81 -7.41 -3.58
N ASP A 62 8.65 -8.43 -3.81
CA ASP A 62 9.11 -9.36 -2.77
C ASP A 62 9.85 -8.61 -1.64
N GLN A 63 10.61 -7.57 -1.97
CA GLN A 63 11.32 -6.74 -0.97
C GLN A 63 10.34 -5.93 -0.10
N VAL A 64 9.30 -5.36 -0.71
CA VAL A 64 8.24 -4.62 0.00
C VAL A 64 7.52 -5.54 0.98
N VAL A 65 6.98 -6.67 0.50
CA VAL A 65 6.16 -7.58 1.33
C VAL A 65 6.96 -8.22 2.46
N LYS A 66 8.25 -8.53 2.22
CA LYS A 66 9.15 -9.01 3.28
C LYS A 66 9.42 -7.95 4.35
N THR A 67 9.54 -6.69 3.96
CA THR A 67 9.81 -5.58 4.90
C THR A 67 8.63 -5.36 5.84
N ILE A 68 7.40 -5.46 5.33
CA ILE A 68 6.17 -5.28 6.12
C ILE A 68 5.65 -6.58 6.76
N GLY A 69 6.27 -7.72 6.48
CA GLY A 69 5.86 -9.02 7.03
C GLY A 69 4.58 -9.61 6.42
N LEU A 70 4.19 -9.18 5.23
CA LEU A 70 2.98 -9.64 4.53
C LEU A 70 3.25 -10.88 3.68
N ARG A 71 2.44 -11.92 3.82
CA ARG A 71 2.54 -13.21 3.11
C ARG A 71 1.38 -13.46 2.16
N GLU A 72 0.22 -12.86 2.41
CA GLU A 72 -0.99 -12.92 1.56
C GLU A 72 -0.86 -12.04 0.30
N VAL A 73 0.18 -12.33 -0.48
CA VAL A 73 0.64 -11.47 -1.58
C VAL A 73 -0.32 -11.39 -2.76
N TRP A 74 -1.23 -12.36 -2.89
CA TRP A 74 -2.14 -12.48 -4.04
C TRP A 74 -3.13 -11.33 -4.16
N PHE A 75 -3.44 -10.64 -3.05
CA PHE A 75 -4.31 -9.47 -3.08
C PHE A 75 -3.63 -8.20 -3.58
N PHE A 76 -2.31 -8.09 -3.46
CA PHE A 76 -1.61 -6.81 -3.58
C PHE A 76 -0.85 -6.63 -4.89
N GLY A 77 -0.63 -5.36 -5.24
CA GLY A 77 0.22 -4.97 -6.35
C GLY A 77 0.93 -3.64 -6.08
N LEU A 78 1.84 -3.30 -6.98
CA LEU A 78 2.48 -1.98 -7.01
C LEU A 78 1.86 -1.17 -8.14
N GLN A 79 1.24 -0.05 -7.80
CA GLN A 79 0.70 0.91 -8.74
C GLN A 79 1.68 2.07 -8.92
N TYR A 80 1.84 2.58 -10.14
CA TYR A 80 2.65 3.75 -10.45
C TYR A 80 1.95 4.62 -11.49
N GLN A 81 2.42 5.85 -11.64
CA GLN A 81 1.97 6.71 -12.73
C GLN A 81 2.90 6.53 -13.95
N ASP A 82 2.33 6.20 -15.10
CA ASP A 82 3.08 6.12 -16.34
C ASP A 82 3.48 7.52 -16.86
N THR A 83 4.31 7.56 -17.91
CA THR A 83 4.70 8.83 -18.57
C THR A 83 3.55 9.64 -19.17
N LYS A 84 2.38 9.04 -19.36
CA LYS A 84 1.16 9.68 -19.89
C LYS A 84 0.21 10.15 -18.78
N GLY A 85 0.53 9.88 -17.51
CA GLY A 85 -0.26 10.25 -16.36
C GLY A 85 -1.27 9.18 -15.90
N PHE A 86 -1.34 8.02 -16.54
CA PHE A 86 -2.26 6.95 -16.18
C PHE A 86 -1.72 6.09 -15.03
N SER A 87 -2.61 5.73 -14.11
CA SER A 87 -2.32 4.77 -13.04
C SER A 87 -2.20 3.36 -13.62
N THR A 88 -1.02 2.76 -13.52
CA THR A 88 -0.70 1.44 -14.08
C THR A 88 -0.17 0.50 -13.00
N TRP A 89 -0.51 -0.78 -13.10
CA TRP A 89 0.03 -1.82 -12.23
C TRP A 89 1.35 -2.37 -12.77
N LEU A 90 2.36 -2.46 -11.90
CA LEU A 90 3.67 -3.00 -12.21
C LEU A 90 3.58 -4.49 -12.55
N LYS A 91 4.12 -4.86 -13.70
CA LYS A 91 4.23 -6.26 -14.14
C LYS A 91 5.41 -6.91 -13.45
N LEU A 92 5.14 -7.95 -12.67
CA LEU A 92 6.14 -8.65 -11.86
C LEU A 92 7.22 -9.35 -12.71
N ASN A 93 6.86 -9.83 -13.90
CA ASN A 93 7.75 -10.53 -14.83
C ASN A 93 8.62 -9.62 -15.72
N LYS A 94 8.50 -8.29 -15.59
CA LYS A 94 9.30 -7.33 -16.36
C LYS A 94 10.22 -6.51 -15.46
N LYS A 95 11.29 -5.96 -16.03
CA LYS A 95 12.18 -5.01 -15.34
C LYS A 95 11.39 -3.75 -14.96
N VAL A 96 11.65 -3.17 -13.79
CA VAL A 96 10.99 -1.93 -13.35
C VAL A 96 11.28 -0.79 -14.33
N THR A 97 12.53 -0.69 -14.78
CA THR A 97 13.02 0.31 -15.73
C THR A 97 12.45 0.17 -17.15
N ALA A 98 11.84 -0.97 -17.48
CA ALA A 98 11.30 -1.28 -18.81
C ALA A 98 9.77 -1.08 -18.90
N GLN A 99 9.16 -0.38 -17.94
CA GLN A 99 7.71 -0.27 -17.78
C GLN A 99 7.17 1.16 -17.80
N ASP A 100 7.73 2.06 -18.60
CA ASP A 100 7.24 3.44 -18.80
C ASP A 100 6.89 4.20 -17.51
N VAL A 101 7.57 3.88 -16.42
CA VAL A 101 7.43 4.54 -15.12
C VAL A 101 7.89 5.99 -15.29
N ARG A 102 7.11 6.93 -14.77
CA ARG A 102 7.46 8.35 -14.78
C ARG A 102 8.86 8.52 -14.19
N LYS A 103 9.76 9.18 -14.95
CA LYS A 103 11.19 9.30 -14.64
C LYS A 103 11.42 10.36 -13.56
N GLU A 104 11.00 10.05 -12.35
CA GLU A 104 11.22 10.86 -11.15
C GLU A 104 12.26 10.20 -10.24
N SER A 105 12.86 10.98 -9.36
CA SER A 105 13.83 10.49 -8.38
C SER A 105 13.38 10.94 -6.99
N PRO A 106 12.88 10.03 -6.14
CA PRO A 106 12.73 8.59 -6.35
C PRO A 106 11.61 8.20 -7.33
N LEU A 107 11.67 6.98 -7.89
CA LEU A 107 10.52 6.38 -8.57
C LEU A 107 9.42 6.12 -7.54
N LEU A 108 8.20 6.57 -7.82
CA LEU A 108 7.08 6.49 -6.87
C LEU A 108 6.18 5.30 -7.19
N PHE A 109 5.95 4.45 -6.19
CA PHE A 109 4.99 3.36 -6.24
C PHE A 109 4.04 3.41 -5.05
N LYS A 110 2.80 2.97 -5.26
CA LYS A 110 1.82 2.75 -4.21
C LYS A 110 1.61 1.24 -4.07
N PHE A 111 1.81 0.72 -2.87
CA PHE A 111 1.45 -0.66 -2.54
C PHE A 111 -0.02 -0.70 -2.13
N ARG A 112 -0.87 -1.35 -2.93
CA ARG A 112 -2.33 -1.32 -2.78
C ARG A 112 -2.92 -2.71 -3.06
N ALA A 113 -4.07 -3.01 -2.45
CA ALA A 113 -4.86 -4.17 -2.82
C ALA A 113 -5.43 -3.95 -4.22
N LYS A 114 -5.14 -4.91 -5.11
CA LYS A 114 -5.64 -4.98 -6.48
C LYS A 114 -6.85 -5.90 -6.59
N PHE A 115 -6.86 -6.97 -5.79
CA PHE A 115 -7.93 -7.95 -5.72
C PHE A 115 -8.48 -7.94 -4.30
N TYR A 116 -9.79 -8.05 -4.19
CA TYR A 116 -10.51 -8.10 -2.93
C TYR A 116 -10.93 -9.56 -2.67
N PRO A 117 -11.00 -10.01 -1.40
CA PRO A 117 -11.57 -11.31 -1.07
C PRO A 117 -13.07 -11.34 -1.38
N GLU A 118 -13.63 -12.54 -1.55
CA GLU A 118 -15.08 -12.76 -1.61
C GLU A 118 -15.70 -12.60 -0.23
N ASP A 119 -15.04 -13.10 0.82
CA ASP A 119 -15.42 -12.87 2.23
C ASP A 119 -14.20 -12.43 3.05
N VAL A 120 -14.26 -11.20 3.57
CA VAL A 120 -13.17 -10.64 4.38
C VAL A 120 -12.92 -11.40 5.70
N ALA A 121 -13.96 -12.01 6.28
CA ALA A 121 -13.88 -12.69 7.57
C ALA A 121 -13.25 -14.08 7.45
N GLU A 122 -13.45 -14.75 6.30
CA GLU A 122 -12.92 -16.09 6.06
C GLU A 122 -11.53 -16.06 5.42
N GLU A 123 -11.24 -15.08 4.55
CA GLU A 123 -10.02 -15.09 3.74
C GLU A 123 -8.86 -14.26 4.29
N LEU A 124 -9.10 -13.22 5.08
CA LEU A 124 -8.03 -12.35 5.57
C LEU A 124 -7.42 -12.89 6.87
N ILE A 125 -6.21 -13.43 6.77
CA ILE A 125 -5.58 -14.18 7.86
C ILE A 125 -4.68 -13.29 8.73
N GLN A 126 -3.83 -12.44 8.14
CA GLN A 126 -2.86 -11.66 8.89
C GLN A 126 -3.39 -10.27 9.29
N ASP A 127 -3.09 -9.83 10.51
CA ASP A 127 -3.44 -8.49 11.01
C ASP A 127 -2.92 -7.36 10.09
N ILE A 128 -1.73 -7.52 9.51
CA ILE A 128 -1.18 -6.54 8.56
C ILE A 128 -2.03 -6.46 7.28
N THR A 129 -2.54 -7.58 6.79
CA THR A 129 -3.39 -7.64 5.61
C THR A 129 -4.73 -6.97 5.90
N GLN A 130 -5.39 -7.36 7.00
CA GLN A 130 -6.65 -6.75 7.46
C GLN A 130 -6.50 -5.24 7.63
N ARG A 131 -5.42 -4.79 8.28
CA ARG A 131 -5.14 -3.35 8.48
C ARG A 131 -4.95 -2.59 7.17
N LEU A 132 -4.21 -3.15 6.20
CA LEU A 132 -4.02 -2.50 4.91
C LEU A 132 -5.33 -2.42 4.09
N PHE A 133 -6.14 -3.48 4.11
CA PHE A 133 -7.47 -3.46 3.50
C PHE A 133 -8.37 -2.41 4.16
N PHE A 134 -8.45 -2.40 5.49
CA PHE A 134 -9.24 -1.44 6.24
C PHE A 134 -8.88 0.00 5.90
N LEU A 135 -7.58 0.33 5.91
CA LEU A 135 -7.16 1.69 5.59
C LEU A 135 -7.50 2.07 4.14
N GLN A 136 -7.32 1.15 3.19
CA GLN A 136 -7.63 1.38 1.77
C GLN A 136 -9.13 1.58 1.54
N VAL A 137 -9.98 0.73 2.11
CA VAL A 137 -11.44 0.82 2.01
C VAL A 137 -11.94 2.08 2.69
N LYS A 138 -11.43 2.39 3.89
CA LYS A 138 -11.75 3.63 4.60
C LYS A 138 -11.39 4.87 3.79
N GLU A 139 -10.21 4.90 3.15
CA GLU A 139 -9.81 6.00 2.27
C GLU A 139 -10.79 6.14 1.09
N ALA A 140 -11.16 5.04 0.45
CA ALA A 140 -12.10 5.04 -0.67
C ALA A 140 -13.51 5.53 -0.28
N ILE A 141 -14.03 5.12 0.88
CA ILE A 141 -15.31 5.61 1.41
C ILE A 141 -15.24 7.11 1.72
N LEU A 142 -14.17 7.56 2.38
CA LEU A 142 -14.00 8.97 2.77
C LEU A 142 -13.78 9.91 1.58
N ASN A 143 -13.33 9.39 0.44
CA ASN A 143 -13.17 10.14 -0.81
C ASN A 143 -14.42 10.05 -1.72
N ASP A 144 -15.50 9.39 -1.27
CA ASP A 144 -16.69 9.09 -2.08
C ASP A 144 -16.37 8.27 -3.36
N ASP A 145 -15.24 7.55 -3.39
CA ASP A 145 -14.93 6.57 -4.45
C ASP A 145 -15.84 5.32 -4.33
N ILE A 146 -16.16 4.95 -3.08
CA ILE A 146 -17.17 3.95 -2.74
C ILE A 146 -18.35 4.71 -2.12
N TYR A 147 -19.53 4.60 -2.72
CA TYR A 147 -20.74 5.17 -2.14
C TYR A 147 -21.08 4.45 -0.83
N CYS A 148 -21.30 5.24 0.22
CA CYS A 148 -21.71 4.73 1.52
C CYS A 148 -22.95 5.52 2.01
N PRO A 149 -24.07 4.86 2.35
CA PRO A 149 -25.22 5.52 2.96
C PRO A 149 -24.84 6.24 4.27
N PRO A 150 -25.55 7.35 4.64
CA PRO A 150 -25.23 8.11 5.84
C PRO A 150 -25.22 7.28 7.14
N GLU A 151 -26.21 6.41 7.33
CA GLU A 151 -26.32 5.57 8.53
C GLU A 151 -25.14 4.61 8.64
N THR A 152 -24.80 3.93 7.55
CA THR A 152 -23.63 3.05 7.45
C THR A 152 -22.33 3.81 7.67
N ALA A 153 -22.21 5.04 7.12
CA ALA A 153 -20.99 5.85 7.27
C ALA A 153 -20.72 6.22 8.74
N VAL A 154 -21.76 6.53 9.51
CA VAL A 154 -21.64 6.82 10.95
C VAL A 154 -21.22 5.58 11.72
N LEU A 155 -21.82 4.43 11.42
CA LEU A 155 -21.45 3.17 12.05
C LEU A 155 -20.00 2.79 11.74
N LEU A 156 -19.59 2.86 10.47
CA LEU A 156 -18.20 2.64 10.04
C LEU A 156 -17.24 3.62 10.72
N ALA A 157 -17.61 4.89 10.85
CA ALA A 157 -16.80 5.88 11.57
C ALA A 157 -16.58 5.47 13.04
N SER A 158 -17.59 4.92 13.71
CA SER A 158 -17.46 4.46 15.10
C SER A 158 -16.49 3.29 15.26
N TYR A 159 -16.50 2.31 14.34
CA TYR A 159 -15.52 1.23 14.31
C TYR A 159 -14.10 1.74 14.00
N ALA A 160 -13.97 2.72 13.09
CA ALA A 160 -12.69 3.35 12.82
C ALA A 160 -12.13 4.07 14.06
N VAL A 161 -12.98 4.72 14.85
CA VAL A 161 -12.61 5.35 16.12
C VAL A 161 -12.17 4.28 17.13
N GLN A 162 -12.94 3.20 17.32
CA GLN A 162 -12.56 2.08 18.20
C GLN A 162 -11.21 1.48 17.81
N SER A 163 -10.94 1.27 16.51
CA SER A 163 -9.66 0.74 16.03
C SER A 163 -8.46 1.64 16.36
N LYS A 164 -8.66 2.97 16.38
CA LYS A 164 -7.60 3.96 16.60
C LYS A 164 -7.38 4.25 18.07
N TYR A 165 -8.46 4.49 18.81
CA TYR A 165 -8.41 4.95 20.20
C TYR A 165 -8.56 3.80 21.21
N GLY A 166 -9.14 2.66 20.82
CA GLY A 166 -9.58 1.62 21.74
C GLY A 166 -10.81 2.08 22.53
N ASP A 167 -11.11 1.39 23.64
CA ASP A 167 -12.31 1.66 24.45
C ASP A 167 -12.51 3.14 24.81
N PHE A 168 -13.75 3.59 24.64
CA PHE A 168 -14.15 4.91 25.11
C PHE A 168 -13.99 5.06 26.63
N ASN A 169 -13.52 6.23 27.03
CA ASN A 169 -13.26 6.61 28.42
C ASN A 169 -13.53 8.10 28.58
N LYS A 170 -14.52 8.45 29.42
CA LYS A 170 -14.98 9.82 29.65
C LYS A 170 -13.91 10.75 30.23
N GLU A 171 -12.90 10.21 30.91
CA GLU A 171 -11.82 11.00 31.50
C GLU A 171 -10.78 11.44 30.45
N VAL A 172 -10.55 10.59 29.44
CA VAL A 172 -9.55 10.80 28.38
C VAL A 172 -10.17 11.44 27.14
N HIS A 173 -11.32 10.91 26.71
CA HIS A 173 -12.02 11.31 25.49
C HIS A 173 -13.00 12.46 25.80
N LYS A 174 -12.44 13.65 25.98
CA LYS A 174 -13.22 14.89 26.17
C LYS A 174 -13.83 15.36 24.85
N PRO A 175 -14.92 16.16 24.88
CA PRO A 175 -15.50 16.73 23.67
C PRO A 175 -14.44 17.44 22.82
N GLY A 176 -14.39 17.11 21.54
CA GLY A 176 -13.43 17.62 20.57
C GLY A 176 -12.32 16.61 20.21
N TYR A 177 -12.25 15.44 20.84
CA TYR A 177 -11.19 14.44 20.58
C TYR A 177 -11.24 13.86 19.17
N LEU A 178 -12.37 13.97 18.46
CA LEU A 178 -12.54 13.50 17.08
C LEU A 178 -12.41 14.62 16.03
N THR A 179 -12.23 15.88 16.44
CA THR A 179 -12.26 17.03 15.51
C THR A 179 -11.17 17.03 14.44
N THR A 180 -10.03 16.37 14.72
CA THR A 180 -8.92 16.24 13.77
C THR A 180 -9.09 15.09 12.78
N ASP A 181 -10.00 14.15 13.07
CA ASP A 181 -10.18 12.96 12.26
C ASP A 181 -11.17 13.19 11.12
N LYS A 182 -10.77 12.81 9.90
CA LYS A 182 -11.70 12.72 8.78
C LYS A 182 -12.50 11.42 8.91
N LEU A 183 -13.69 11.51 9.50
CA LEU A 183 -14.52 10.35 9.85
C LEU A 183 -15.67 10.08 8.88
N LEU A 184 -16.19 11.12 8.21
CA LEU A 184 -17.34 11.00 7.32
C LEU A 184 -17.02 11.54 5.92
N PRO A 185 -17.65 10.99 4.86
CA PRO A 185 -17.59 11.56 3.52
C PRO A 185 -18.17 12.97 3.49
N GLN A 186 -17.63 13.84 2.64
CA GLN A 186 -18.07 15.24 2.55
C GLN A 186 -19.57 15.34 2.19
N ARG A 187 -20.04 14.46 1.29
CA ARG A 187 -21.46 14.37 0.92
C ARG A 187 -22.38 14.13 2.13
N VAL A 188 -22.00 13.26 3.06
CA VAL A 188 -22.82 12.96 4.26
C VAL A 188 -22.88 14.18 5.17
N LEU A 189 -21.75 14.89 5.33
CA LEU A 189 -21.69 16.11 6.13
C LEU A 189 -22.58 17.23 5.54
N GLU A 190 -22.63 17.36 4.22
CA GLU A 190 -23.40 18.40 3.53
C GLU A 190 -24.90 18.10 3.43
N GLN A 191 -25.29 16.82 3.41
CA GLN A 191 -26.70 16.41 3.31
C GLN A 191 -27.50 16.65 4.59
N HIS A 192 -26.84 16.68 5.76
CA HIS A 192 -27.50 16.88 7.05
C HIS A 192 -27.19 18.25 7.65
N LYS A 193 -28.18 18.87 8.28
CA LYS A 193 -28.03 20.15 9.00
C LYS A 193 -27.41 19.96 10.39
N LEU A 194 -26.34 19.19 10.49
CA LEU A 194 -25.63 18.93 11.73
C LEU A 194 -24.28 19.66 11.72
N ASN A 195 -23.90 20.25 12.85
CA ASN A 195 -22.56 20.79 13.02
C ASN A 195 -21.54 19.67 13.34
N LYS A 196 -20.25 19.99 13.35
CA LYS A 196 -19.19 19.00 13.64
C LYS A 196 -19.36 18.34 15.01
N ASP A 197 -19.75 19.13 16.02
CA ASP A 197 -19.90 18.65 17.40
C ASP A 197 -21.05 17.63 17.52
N GLN A 198 -22.16 17.85 16.80
CA GLN A 198 -23.29 16.92 16.76
C GLN A 198 -22.94 15.62 16.02
N TRP A 199 -22.11 15.70 14.97
CA TRP A 199 -21.59 14.49 14.32
C TRP A 199 -20.66 13.72 15.26
N GLU A 200 -19.78 14.42 15.97
CA GLU A 200 -18.91 13.82 16.98
C GLU A 200 -19.72 13.15 18.10
N GLU A 201 -20.76 13.79 18.64
CA GLU A 201 -21.64 13.20 19.66
C GLU A 201 -22.29 11.90 19.15
N ARG A 202 -22.81 11.89 17.91
CA ARG A 202 -23.38 10.69 17.31
C ARG A 202 -22.37 9.55 17.19
N ILE A 203 -21.17 9.84 16.71
CA ILE A 203 -20.11 8.83 16.56
C ILE A 203 -19.64 8.36 17.94
N GLN A 204 -19.54 9.25 18.92
CA GLN A 204 -19.18 8.92 20.30
C GLN A 204 -20.18 7.95 20.92
N VAL A 205 -21.50 8.17 20.75
CA VAL A 205 -22.52 7.25 21.27
C VAL A 205 -22.32 5.84 20.73
N TRP A 206 -22.04 5.70 19.43
CA TRP A 206 -21.73 4.39 18.86
C TRP A 206 -20.36 3.83 19.31
N HIS A 207 -19.37 4.68 19.53
CA HIS A 207 -18.07 4.28 20.07
C HIS A 207 -18.19 3.71 21.49
N GLU A 208 -19.10 4.24 22.31
CA GLU A 208 -19.39 3.70 23.66
C GLU A 208 -19.92 2.25 23.62
N GLU A 209 -20.69 1.89 22.58
CA GLU A 209 -21.26 0.56 22.41
C GLU A 209 -20.21 -0.52 22.05
N HIS A 210 -19.06 -0.11 21.48
CA HIS A 210 -17.99 -1.03 21.09
C HIS A 210 -17.03 -1.39 22.23
N ARG A 211 -17.37 -1.02 23.46
CA ARG A 211 -16.50 -1.23 24.63
C ARG A 211 -16.16 -2.71 24.83
N GLY A 212 -14.87 -3.00 24.97
CA GLY A 212 -14.33 -4.34 25.13
C GLY A 212 -13.96 -5.01 23.80
N MET A 213 -14.25 -4.37 22.66
CA MET A 213 -13.83 -4.84 21.34
C MET A 213 -12.35 -4.56 21.10
N LEU A 214 -11.59 -5.57 20.65
CA LEU A 214 -10.19 -5.41 20.27
C LEU A 214 -10.07 -4.54 19.01
N ARG A 215 -8.89 -3.94 18.82
CA ARG A 215 -8.65 -3.06 17.66
C ARG A 215 -8.72 -3.83 16.35
N GLU A 216 -8.20 -5.05 16.37
CA GLU A 216 -8.20 -5.99 15.25
C GLU A 216 -9.63 -6.43 14.91
N ASP A 217 -10.46 -6.72 15.92
CA ASP A 217 -11.88 -7.06 15.72
C ASP A 217 -12.66 -5.88 15.14
N ALA A 218 -12.40 -4.65 15.62
CA ALA A 218 -13.03 -3.44 15.07
C ALA A 218 -12.65 -3.19 13.61
N ILE A 219 -11.41 -3.50 13.22
CA ILE A 219 -10.94 -3.47 11.83
C ILE A 219 -11.71 -4.49 10.98
N LEU A 220 -11.88 -5.71 11.49
CA LEU A 220 -12.57 -6.77 10.77
C LEU A 220 -14.07 -6.48 10.63
N GLU A 221 -14.74 -6.03 11.69
CA GLU A 221 -16.16 -5.64 11.63
C GLU A 221 -16.40 -4.45 10.69
N TYR A 222 -15.47 -3.49 10.64
CA TYR A 222 -15.52 -2.42 9.63
C TYR A 222 -15.53 -3.00 8.21
N LEU A 223 -14.63 -3.94 7.92
CA LEU A 223 -14.53 -4.57 6.60
C LEU A 223 -15.76 -5.41 6.27
N LYS A 224 -16.32 -6.13 7.25
CA LYS A 224 -17.53 -6.95 7.08
C LYS A 224 -18.77 -6.14 6.74
N ILE A 225 -18.87 -4.91 7.26
CA ILE A 225 -19.96 -4.00 6.89
C ILE A 225 -19.66 -3.34 5.53
N ALA A 226 -18.40 -2.97 5.29
CA ALA A 226 -18.03 -2.29 4.05
C ALA A 226 -18.10 -3.20 2.81
N GLN A 227 -17.91 -4.52 2.95
CA GLN A 227 -18.00 -5.46 1.82
C GLN A 227 -19.40 -5.54 1.21
N ASP A 228 -20.44 -5.22 1.99
CA ASP A 228 -21.84 -5.24 1.54
C ASP A 228 -22.23 -3.96 0.74
N LEU A 229 -21.32 -2.97 0.64
CA LEU A 229 -21.57 -1.77 -0.15
C LEU A 229 -21.52 -2.08 -1.65
N GLU A 230 -22.43 -1.50 -2.43
CA GLU A 230 -22.64 -1.86 -3.84
C GLU A 230 -21.43 -1.60 -4.75
N MET A 231 -20.57 -0.65 -4.35
CA MET A 231 -19.36 -0.28 -5.10
C MET A 231 -18.09 -0.91 -4.52
N TYR A 232 -18.19 -1.72 -3.46
CA TYR A 232 -17.03 -2.32 -2.80
C TYR A 232 -16.32 -3.31 -3.74
N GLY A 233 -15.01 -3.17 -3.88
CA GLY A 233 -14.20 -4.08 -4.69
C GLY A 233 -14.45 -4.02 -6.21
N VAL A 234 -15.35 -3.14 -6.68
CA VAL A 234 -15.71 -3.02 -8.09
C VAL A 234 -14.77 -2.07 -8.83
N ASN A 235 -14.09 -2.58 -9.86
CA ASN A 235 -13.32 -1.74 -10.78
C ASN A 235 -14.18 -1.38 -11.99
N TYR A 236 -14.45 -0.08 -12.17
CA TYR A 236 -15.30 0.42 -13.25
C TYR A 236 -14.51 0.81 -14.50
N PHE A 237 -14.97 0.34 -15.66
CA PHE A 237 -14.43 0.67 -16.98
C PHE A 237 -15.55 1.16 -17.91
N SER A 238 -15.31 2.25 -18.63
CA SER A 238 -16.26 2.72 -19.65
C SER A 238 -16.18 1.82 -20.90
N ILE A 239 -17.31 1.29 -21.32
CA ILE A 239 -17.45 0.40 -22.48
C ILE A 239 -18.58 0.89 -23.40
N LYS A 240 -18.60 0.35 -24.63
CA LYS A 240 -19.70 0.59 -25.58
C LYS A 240 -20.23 -0.72 -26.12
N ASN A 241 -21.54 -0.86 -26.20
CA ASN A 241 -22.17 -2.01 -26.85
C ASN A 241 -22.15 -1.87 -28.39
N LYS A 242 -22.56 -2.92 -29.11
CA LYS A 242 -22.67 -2.89 -30.58
C LYS A 242 -23.60 -1.79 -31.12
N LYS A 243 -24.58 -1.35 -30.32
CA LYS A 243 -25.51 -0.26 -30.65
C LYS A 243 -24.94 1.13 -30.37
N GLY A 244 -23.73 1.23 -29.83
CA GLY A 244 -23.06 2.48 -29.49
C GLY A 244 -23.47 3.08 -28.14
N SER A 245 -24.29 2.40 -27.33
CA SER A 245 -24.65 2.87 -25.99
C SER A 245 -23.45 2.78 -25.06
N GLU A 246 -23.17 3.89 -24.35
CA GLU A 246 -22.15 3.95 -23.32
C GLU A 246 -22.66 3.28 -22.04
N LEU A 247 -21.84 2.40 -21.48
CA LEU A 247 -22.15 1.59 -20.30
C LEU A 247 -20.89 1.50 -19.42
N TRP A 248 -21.08 1.08 -18.18
CA TRP A 248 -19.97 0.70 -17.31
C TRP A 248 -19.85 -0.82 -17.21
N LEU A 249 -18.62 -1.31 -17.30
CA LEU A 249 -18.24 -2.66 -16.89
C LEU A 249 -17.65 -2.57 -15.49
N GLY A 250 -18.28 -3.21 -14.51
CA GLY A 250 -17.68 -3.49 -13.21
C GLY A 250 -17.01 -4.85 -13.23
N VAL A 251 -15.79 -4.91 -12.71
CA VAL A 251 -15.03 -6.14 -12.52
C VAL A 251 -14.72 -6.27 -11.04
N ASP A 252 -15.22 -7.33 -10.42
CA ASP A 252 -15.05 -7.62 -8.99
C ASP A 252 -14.63 -9.10 -8.76
N ALA A 253 -14.57 -9.51 -7.49
CA ALA A 253 -14.20 -10.88 -7.12
C ALA A 253 -15.25 -11.93 -7.54
N LEU A 254 -16.51 -11.54 -7.71
CA LEU A 254 -17.64 -12.45 -7.99
C LEU A 254 -17.86 -12.65 -9.51
N GLY A 255 -17.59 -11.62 -10.31
CA GLY A 255 -17.77 -11.70 -11.75
C GLY A 255 -17.63 -10.37 -12.50
N LEU A 256 -18.40 -10.29 -13.58
CA LEU A 256 -18.53 -9.12 -14.44
C LEU A 256 -19.94 -8.55 -14.34
N ASN A 257 -20.04 -7.25 -14.12
CA ASN A 257 -21.30 -6.54 -13.96
C ASN A 257 -21.42 -5.43 -15.02
N ILE A 258 -22.60 -5.24 -15.58
CA ILE A 258 -22.90 -4.19 -16.56
C ILE A 258 -23.85 -3.19 -15.94
N TYR A 259 -23.47 -1.92 -15.97
CA TYR A 259 -24.24 -0.82 -15.41
C TYR A 259 -24.58 0.22 -16.48
N GLU A 260 -25.65 0.95 -16.24
CA GLU A 260 -26.02 2.11 -17.06
C GLU A 260 -25.06 3.28 -16.79
N GLN A 261 -24.90 4.18 -17.76
CA GLN A 261 -23.97 5.30 -17.64
C GLN A 261 -24.25 6.22 -16.44
N ASN A 262 -25.52 6.28 -16.00
CA ASN A 262 -26.00 7.19 -14.96
C ASN A 262 -26.14 6.53 -13.58
N ASP A 263 -25.97 5.21 -13.47
CA ASP A 263 -26.12 4.46 -12.22
C ASP A 263 -24.99 3.43 -12.10
N ARG A 264 -24.07 3.66 -11.15
CA ARG A 264 -22.96 2.75 -10.84
C ARG A 264 -23.23 1.85 -9.62
N LEU A 265 -24.38 2.02 -8.97
CA LEU A 265 -24.78 1.25 -7.78
C LEU A 265 -25.49 -0.02 -8.19
N THR A 266 -26.44 0.07 -9.14
CA THR A 266 -27.29 -1.06 -9.48
C THR A 266 -26.84 -1.73 -10.79
N PRO A 267 -26.26 -2.94 -10.75
CA PRO A 267 -25.95 -3.67 -11.98
C PRO A 267 -27.24 -4.12 -12.68
N LYS A 268 -27.28 -4.02 -14.01
CA LYS A 268 -28.41 -4.49 -14.83
C LYS A 268 -28.24 -5.92 -15.30
N ILE A 269 -27.00 -6.34 -15.55
CA ILE A 269 -26.65 -7.66 -16.03
C ILE A 269 -25.38 -8.09 -15.28
N GLY A 270 -25.37 -9.31 -14.74
CA GLY A 270 -24.22 -9.91 -14.09
C GLY A 270 -23.84 -11.22 -14.76
N PHE A 271 -22.54 -11.51 -14.85
CA PHE A 271 -21.97 -12.76 -15.34
C PHE A 271 -20.98 -13.27 -14.28
N PRO A 272 -21.31 -14.34 -13.54
CA PRO A 272 -20.39 -14.89 -12.55
C PRO A 272 -19.16 -15.53 -13.24
N TRP A 273 -18.02 -15.56 -12.55
CA TRP A 273 -16.80 -16.15 -13.10
C TRP A 273 -16.97 -17.62 -13.52
N SER A 274 -17.87 -18.36 -12.86
CA SER A 274 -18.21 -19.76 -13.20
C SER A 274 -18.78 -19.95 -14.60
N GLU A 275 -19.36 -18.90 -15.19
CA GLU A 275 -19.95 -18.94 -16.54
C GLU A 275 -18.98 -18.49 -17.64
N ILE A 276 -17.82 -17.95 -17.27
CA ILE A 276 -16.85 -17.37 -18.20
C ILE A 276 -15.76 -18.40 -18.51
N ARG A 277 -15.60 -18.75 -19.79
CA ARG A 277 -14.63 -19.78 -20.22
C ARG A 277 -13.28 -19.23 -20.71
N ASN A 278 -13.25 -18.09 -21.40
CA ASN A 278 -12.05 -17.45 -21.96
C ASN A 278 -12.35 -16.00 -22.36
#